data_AF-A0A154MSV0-F1
#
_entry.id   AF-A0A154MSV0-F1
#
_cell.length_a   1.000
_cell.length_b   1.000
_cell.length_c   1.000
_cell.angle_alpha   90.00
_cell.angle_beta   90.00
_cell.angle_gamma   90.00
#
_symmetry.space_group_name_H-M   'P 1'
#
loop_
_entity.id
_entity.type
_entity.pdbx_description
1 polymer ?
#
loop_
_entity_poly.entity_id
_entity_poly.type
_entity_poly.pdbx_seq_one_letter_code
_entity_poly.pdbx_strand_id
1 'polypeptide(L)'
;MGYDVDGISADGKAHRYVHAGTGMMVDLLAPDKLGARAAPKLRTPVGSIVPIPGGKTALDNARPLIATFGGRTATLYLPGLAAALVVKVKALIDEPSRPGVPSRHISDIAFLTSLIDDPDALFPGDPPHTPRFGCLVDCLDDPRHPSWLALGSPHAEDGFNAWEILRETRSNP
;
A
#
# COMPACT_ATOMS: atom_id res chain seq x y z
N MET A 1 -12.56 -11.25 22.57
CA MET A 1 -11.60 -11.30 21.45
C MET A 1 -10.22 -11.21 22.06
N GLY A 2 -9.32 -12.14 21.78
CA GLY A 2 -8.01 -12.24 22.45
C GLY A 2 -6.95 -11.24 21.99
N TYR A 3 -7.36 -10.07 21.50
CA TYR A 3 -6.49 -9.02 21.01
C TYR A 3 -6.62 -7.77 21.88
N ASP A 4 -5.49 -7.22 22.28
CA ASP A 4 -5.39 -5.97 23.02
C ASP A 4 -4.74 -4.90 22.16
N VAL A 5 -5.09 -3.64 22.43
CA VAL A 5 -4.46 -2.51 21.73
C VAL A 5 -2.99 -2.42 22.12
N ASP A 6 -2.11 -2.31 21.11
CA ASP A 6 -0.68 -2.10 21.29
C ASP A 6 -0.37 -0.62 21.17
N GLY A 7 -0.65 0.09 22.27
CA GLY A 7 -0.40 1.52 22.40
C GLY A 7 -1.40 2.42 21.68
N ILE A 8 -1.38 3.69 22.07
CA ILE A 8 -2.15 4.77 21.44
C ILE A 8 -1.14 5.86 21.12
N SER A 9 -1.12 6.33 19.88
CA SER A 9 -0.23 7.42 19.48
C SER A 9 -0.60 8.73 20.19
N ALA A 10 0.31 9.69 20.20
CA ALA A 10 0.09 11.00 20.86
C ALA A 10 -1.13 11.77 20.32
N ASP A 11 -1.56 11.48 19.09
CA ASP A 11 -2.78 12.03 18.45
C ASP A 11 -4.03 11.16 18.63
N GLY A 12 -4.00 10.20 19.57
CA GLY A 12 -5.18 9.42 19.98
C GLY A 12 -5.59 8.33 18.98
N LYS A 13 -4.67 7.88 18.12
CA LYS A 13 -4.92 6.80 17.16
C LYS A 13 -4.53 5.46 17.73
N ALA A 14 -5.47 4.53 17.68
CA ALA A 14 -5.30 3.14 18.11
C ALA A 14 -5.55 2.23 16.90
N HIS A 15 -4.48 1.83 16.22
CA HIS A 15 -4.59 0.97 15.03
C HIS A 15 -4.00 -0.42 15.24
N ARG A 16 -2.99 -0.57 16.10
CA ARG A 16 -2.28 -1.84 16.27
C ARG A 16 -2.89 -2.67 17.37
N TYR A 17 -3.07 -3.96 17.11
CA TYR A 17 -3.61 -4.93 18.06
C TYR A 17 -2.72 -6.16 18.10
N VAL A 18 -2.47 -6.68 19.29
CA VAL A 18 -1.63 -7.87 19.50
C VAL A 18 -2.44 -8.95 20.22
N HIS A 19 -2.35 -10.18 19.71
CA HIS A 19 -2.99 -11.32 20.32
C HIS A 19 -2.18 -11.80 21.54
N ALA A 20 -2.76 -11.72 22.73
CA ALA A 20 -2.05 -11.95 23.99
C ALA A 20 -1.37 -13.34 24.09
N GLY A 21 -1.97 -14.37 23.48
CA GLY A 21 -1.45 -15.74 23.55
C GLY A 21 -0.46 -16.14 22.45
N THR A 22 -0.38 -15.38 21.36
CA THR A 22 0.43 -15.77 20.17
C THR A 22 1.40 -14.69 19.72
N GLY A 23 1.27 -13.45 20.21
CA GLY A 23 2.02 -12.29 19.73
C GLY A 23 1.63 -11.84 18.33
N MET A 24 0.60 -12.44 17.72
CA MET A 24 0.15 -12.06 16.37
C MET A 24 -0.34 -10.62 16.37
N MET A 25 0.21 -9.81 15.46
CA MET A 25 -0.08 -8.39 15.34
C MET A 25 -0.98 -8.13 14.13
N VAL A 26 -1.99 -7.29 14.30
CA VAL A 26 -2.88 -6.83 13.23
C VAL A 26 -3.08 -5.32 13.33
N ASP A 27 -3.07 -4.65 12.19
CA ASP A 27 -3.40 -3.23 12.12
C ASP A 27 -4.86 -3.07 11.64
N LEU A 28 -5.70 -2.45 12.45
CA LEU A 28 -7.07 -2.07 12.13
C LEU A 28 -7.11 -0.64 11.62
N LEU A 29 -7.57 -0.49 10.38
CA LEU A 29 -7.50 0.76 9.65
C LEU A 29 -8.85 1.01 8.93
N ALA A 30 -9.19 2.28 8.73
CA ALA A 30 -10.44 2.70 8.09
C ALA A 30 -10.15 3.15 6.65
N PRO A 31 -10.92 2.71 5.64
CA PRO A 31 -10.76 3.26 4.30
C PRO A 31 -11.14 4.76 4.28
N ASP A 32 -10.49 5.52 3.40
CA ASP A 32 -10.86 6.91 3.12
C ASP A 32 -12.24 7.05 2.44
N LYS A 33 -12.73 8.28 2.30
CA LYS A 33 -13.95 8.61 1.53
C LYS A 33 -15.19 7.80 1.91
N LEU A 34 -15.28 7.40 3.17
CA LEU A 34 -16.49 6.80 3.71
C LEU A 34 -17.58 7.85 3.77
N GLY A 35 -18.74 7.54 3.18
CA GLY A 35 -19.88 8.47 3.20
C GLY A 35 -20.26 8.88 4.63
N ALA A 36 -20.91 10.03 4.78
CA ALA A 36 -21.24 10.63 6.08
C ALA A 36 -22.01 9.71 7.04
N ARG A 37 -22.68 8.67 6.53
CA ARG A 37 -23.37 7.65 7.35
C ARG A 37 -22.45 6.57 7.94
N ALA A 38 -21.33 6.27 7.27
CA ALA A 38 -20.41 5.21 7.65
C ALA A 38 -19.25 5.72 8.51
N ALA A 39 -18.71 6.90 8.20
CA ALA A 39 -17.57 7.48 8.92
C ALA A 39 -17.77 7.60 10.46
N PRO A 40 -18.94 7.99 10.99
CA PRO A 40 -19.14 8.12 12.45
C PRO A 40 -19.11 6.79 13.22
N LYS A 41 -19.28 5.66 12.52
CA LYS A 41 -19.40 4.31 13.10
C LYS A 41 -18.07 3.58 13.23
N LEU A 42 -17.00 4.10 12.62
CA LEU A 42 -15.67 3.50 12.68
C LEU A 42 -14.91 4.07 13.87
N ARG A 43 -15.06 3.39 15.00
CA ARG A 43 -14.32 3.66 16.23
C ARG A 43 -13.79 2.36 16.78
N THR A 44 -12.65 2.43 17.44
CA THR A 44 -12.23 1.36 18.34
C THR A 44 -12.71 1.69 19.75
N PRO A 45 -12.79 0.71 20.68
CA PRO A 45 -13.12 1.00 22.07
C PRO A 45 -12.17 1.99 22.76
N VAL A 46 -10.95 2.12 22.23
CA VAL A 46 -9.82 2.80 22.88
C VAL A 46 -9.33 4.04 22.13
N GLY A 47 -9.88 4.37 20.96
CA GLY A 47 -9.40 5.48 20.15
C GLY A 47 -10.02 5.58 18.77
N SER A 48 -9.60 6.60 18.03
CA SER A 48 -9.99 6.77 16.62
C SER A 48 -9.25 5.77 15.72
N ILE A 49 -9.93 5.28 14.69
CA ILE A 49 -9.31 4.41 13.68
C ILE A 49 -8.53 5.29 12.71
N VAL A 50 -7.33 4.84 12.34
CA VAL A 50 -6.46 5.53 11.37
C VAL A 50 -7.03 5.38 9.96
N PRO A 51 -7.24 6.47 9.21
CA PRO A 51 -7.65 6.38 7.82
C PRO A 51 -6.50 5.89 6.94
N ILE A 52 -6.81 5.10 5.90
CA ILE A 52 -5.91 4.75 4.81
C ILE A 52 -6.30 5.55 3.57
N PRO A 53 -5.43 6.45 3.10
CA PRO A 53 -5.54 7.10 1.80
C PRO A 53 -5.62 6.07 0.66
N GLY A 54 -6.65 6.16 -0.18
CA GLY A 54 -6.92 5.16 -1.23
C GLY A 54 -7.51 3.84 -0.74
N GLY A 55 -7.73 3.68 0.57
CA GLY A 55 -8.27 2.46 1.17
C GLY A 55 -9.65 2.07 0.62
N LYS A 56 -10.52 3.04 0.29
CA LYS A 56 -11.81 2.72 -0.32
C LYS A 56 -11.67 2.12 -1.71
N THR A 57 -10.80 2.67 -2.55
CA THR A 57 -10.54 2.13 -3.88
C THR A 57 -9.98 0.71 -3.80
N ALA A 58 -9.05 0.45 -2.88
CA ALA A 58 -8.52 -0.90 -2.67
C ALA A 58 -9.60 -1.88 -2.17
N LEU A 59 -10.46 -1.45 -1.26
CA LEU A 59 -11.54 -2.27 -0.74
C LEU A 59 -12.61 -2.58 -1.81
N ASP A 60 -13.03 -1.58 -2.58
CA ASP A 60 -14.03 -1.73 -3.65
C ASP A 60 -13.54 -2.68 -4.76
N ASN A 61 -12.21 -2.75 -4.96
CA ASN A 61 -11.58 -3.63 -5.96
C ASN A 61 -11.01 -4.93 -5.37
N ALA A 62 -11.21 -5.17 -4.08
CA ALA A 62 -10.67 -6.37 -3.45
C ALA A 62 -11.29 -7.63 -4.05
N ARG A 63 -10.46 -8.66 -4.22
CA ARG A 63 -10.88 -9.97 -4.71
C ARG A 63 -10.58 -11.03 -3.65
N PRO A 64 -11.45 -12.03 -3.49
CA PRO A 64 -11.20 -13.12 -2.56
C PRO A 64 -10.06 -14.00 -3.08
N LEU A 65 -9.10 -14.26 -2.20
CA LEU A 65 -8.03 -15.24 -2.36
C LEU A 65 -8.17 -16.27 -1.24
N ILE A 66 -8.23 -17.55 -1.57
CA ILE A 66 -8.24 -18.63 -0.59
C ILE A 66 -6.79 -18.96 -0.24
N ALA A 67 -6.38 -18.69 0.99
CA ALA A 67 -5.05 -19.01 1.50
C ALA A 67 -5.12 -20.23 2.42
N THR A 68 -4.18 -21.16 2.26
CA THR A 68 -4.03 -22.32 3.16
C THR A 68 -2.66 -22.29 3.84
N PHE A 69 -2.65 -22.37 5.16
CA PHE A 69 -1.43 -22.39 5.97
C PHE A 69 -1.62 -23.30 7.19
N GLY A 70 -0.70 -24.22 7.42
CA GLY A 70 -0.77 -25.15 8.56
C GLY A 70 -2.06 -25.98 8.61
N GLY A 71 -2.58 -26.41 7.45
CA GLY A 71 -3.83 -27.18 7.35
C GLY A 71 -5.11 -26.36 7.60
N ARG A 72 -4.99 -25.03 7.77
CA ARG A 72 -6.13 -24.12 7.95
C ARG A 72 -6.32 -23.29 6.68
N THR A 73 -7.57 -23.03 6.33
CA THR A 73 -7.93 -22.23 5.17
C THR A 73 -8.65 -20.96 5.60
N ALA A 74 -8.32 -19.83 4.96
CA ALA A 74 -8.98 -18.55 5.17
C ALA A 74 -9.17 -17.82 3.83
N THR A 75 -10.25 -17.03 3.73
CA THR A 75 -10.46 -16.12 2.61
C THR A 75 -9.86 -14.76 2.95
N LEU A 76 -8.90 -14.33 2.15
CA LEU A 76 -8.29 -13.00 2.20
C LEU A 76 -8.90 -12.14 1.10
N TYR A 77 -9.19 -10.88 1.39
CA TYR A 77 -9.65 -9.93 0.37
C TYR A 77 -8.51 -8.99 0.04
N LEU A 78 -7.90 -9.19 -1.13
CA LEU A 78 -6.71 -8.45 -1.55
C LEU A 78 -7.05 -7.52 -2.72
N PRO A 79 -6.53 -6.27 -2.74
CA PRO A 79 -6.60 -5.45 -3.94
C PRO A 79 -5.78 -6.08 -5.06
N GLY A 80 -6.19 -5.86 -6.32
CA GLY A 80 -5.34 -6.14 -7.47
C GLY A 80 -4.12 -5.22 -7.50
N LEU A 81 -3.13 -5.57 -8.33
CA LEU A 81 -1.82 -4.91 -8.38
C LEU A 81 -1.91 -3.39 -8.55
N ALA A 82 -2.71 -2.93 -9.51
CA ALA A 82 -2.95 -1.50 -9.77
C ALA A 82 -3.44 -0.74 -8.52
N ALA A 83 -4.42 -1.30 -7.80
CA ALA A 83 -4.97 -0.69 -6.61
C ALA A 83 -3.98 -0.74 -5.42
N ALA A 84 -3.22 -1.83 -5.29
CA ALA A 84 -2.16 -1.96 -4.28
C ALA A 84 -1.07 -0.89 -4.47
N LEU A 85 -0.62 -0.69 -5.71
CA LEU A 85 0.38 0.32 -6.07
C LEU A 85 -0.12 1.73 -5.72
N VAL A 86 -1.36 2.07 -6.12
CA VAL A 86 -1.98 3.37 -5.80
C VAL A 86 -2.06 3.61 -4.29
N VAL A 87 -2.40 2.60 -3.49
CA VAL A 87 -2.43 2.74 -2.02
C VAL A 87 -1.04 3.00 -1.45
N LYS A 88 -0.02 2.26 -1.88
CA LYS A 88 1.35 2.47 -1.39
C LYS A 88 1.89 3.85 -1.75
N VAL A 89 1.59 4.34 -2.95
CA VAL A 89 2.04 5.67 -3.37
C VAL A 89 1.31 6.79 -2.63
N LYS A 90 0.01 6.65 -2.37
CA LYS A 90 -0.69 7.61 -1.50
C LYS A 90 -0.17 7.57 -0.07
N ALA A 91 0.16 6.38 0.45
CA ALA A 91 0.77 6.26 1.76
C ALA A 91 2.15 6.92 1.83
N LEU A 92 2.96 6.83 0.77
CA LEU A 92 4.22 7.56 0.65
C LEU A 92 4.02 9.09 0.64
N ILE A 93 3.03 9.60 -0.09
CA ILE A 93 2.72 11.04 -0.16
C ILE A 93 2.26 11.57 1.20
N ASP A 94 1.44 10.79 1.91
CA ASP A 94 0.89 11.19 3.21
C ASP A 94 1.86 10.92 4.39
N GLU A 95 2.96 10.19 4.16
CA GLU A 95 3.97 9.94 5.18
C GLU A 95 4.80 11.22 5.44
N PRO A 96 4.82 11.74 6.68
CA PRO A 96 5.64 12.91 6.99
C PRO A 96 7.13 12.61 6.81
N SER A 97 7.83 13.47 6.07
CA SER A 97 9.28 13.37 5.88
C SER A 97 10.02 13.33 7.21
N ARG A 98 10.89 12.34 7.38
CA ARG A 98 11.77 12.18 8.55
C ARG A 98 13.22 12.21 8.07
N PRO A 99 14.00 13.25 8.39
CA PRO A 99 15.40 13.33 7.98
C PRO A 99 16.18 12.07 8.39
N GLY A 100 16.89 11.48 7.43
CA GLY A 100 17.74 10.30 7.66
C GLY A 100 16.99 8.96 7.81
N VAL A 101 15.65 8.93 7.70
CA VAL A 101 14.87 7.68 7.74
C VAL A 101 14.19 7.46 6.39
N PRO A 102 14.65 6.47 5.59
CA PRO A 102 14.00 6.13 4.33
C PRO A 102 12.55 5.69 4.55
N SER A 103 11.66 6.05 3.63
CA SER A 103 10.29 5.56 3.65
C SER A 103 10.26 4.06 3.37
N ARG A 104 9.59 3.30 4.24
CA ARG A 104 9.33 1.86 4.01
C ARG A 104 8.47 1.60 2.77
N HIS A 105 7.69 2.59 2.34
CA HIS A 105 6.78 2.45 1.20
C HIS A 105 7.52 2.33 -0.12
N ILE A 106 8.74 2.88 -0.23
CA ILE A 106 9.53 2.82 -1.47
C ILE A 106 9.88 1.37 -1.82
N SER A 107 10.28 0.56 -0.83
CA SER A 107 10.56 -0.87 -1.06
C SER A 107 9.32 -1.66 -1.46
N ASP A 108 8.17 -1.36 -0.85
CA ASP A 108 6.90 -2.00 -1.25
C ASP A 108 6.51 -1.62 -2.68
N ILE A 109 6.73 -0.36 -3.07
CA ILE A 109 6.41 0.14 -4.41
C ILE A 109 7.33 -0.53 -5.44
N ALA A 110 8.64 -0.58 -5.18
CA ALA A 110 9.60 -1.28 -6.04
C ALA A 110 9.21 -2.76 -6.24
N PHE A 111 8.87 -3.45 -5.14
CA PHE A 111 8.39 -4.82 -5.20
C PHE A 111 7.13 -4.95 -6.06
N LEU A 112 6.10 -4.14 -5.83
CA LEU A 112 4.87 -4.19 -6.63
C LEU A 112 5.12 -3.88 -8.11
N THR A 113 6.01 -2.93 -8.41
CA THR A 113 6.37 -2.62 -9.80
C THR A 113 7.07 -3.80 -10.49
N SER A 114 7.87 -4.58 -9.75
CA SER A 114 8.49 -5.81 -10.29
C SER A 114 7.51 -6.95 -10.60
N LEU A 115 6.25 -6.83 -10.16
CA LEU A 115 5.19 -7.80 -10.48
C LEU A 115 4.36 -7.39 -11.70
N ILE A 116 4.72 -6.29 -12.37
CA ILE A 116 3.97 -5.79 -13.53
C ILE A 116 4.45 -6.51 -14.78
N ASP A 117 3.59 -7.35 -15.34
CA ASP A 117 3.86 -8.02 -16.61
C ASP A 117 3.65 -7.08 -17.81
N ASP A 118 2.58 -6.27 -17.77
CA ASP A 118 2.19 -5.34 -18.84
C ASP A 118 1.78 -3.99 -18.21
N PRO A 119 2.66 -2.98 -18.25
CA PRO A 119 2.39 -1.65 -17.69
C PRO A 119 1.20 -0.94 -18.34
N ASP A 120 0.98 -1.14 -19.65
CA ASP A 120 -0.11 -0.47 -20.39
C ASP A 120 -1.46 -1.09 -20.01
N ALA A 121 -1.51 -2.41 -19.82
CA ALA A 121 -2.72 -3.10 -19.38
C ALA A 121 -3.04 -2.89 -17.89
N LEU A 122 -2.06 -2.48 -17.06
CA LEU A 122 -2.25 -2.30 -15.62
C LEU A 122 -3.24 -1.18 -15.29
N PHE A 123 -3.28 -0.13 -16.10
CA PHE A 123 -4.19 1.00 -15.97
C PHE A 123 -4.96 1.22 -17.28
N PRO A 124 -5.97 0.40 -17.59
CA PRO A 124 -6.68 0.50 -18.86
C PRO A 124 -7.47 1.83 -18.95
N GLY A 125 -7.25 2.59 -20.02
CA GLY A 125 -7.90 3.88 -20.31
C GLY A 125 -6.91 5.06 -20.40
N ASP A 126 -7.43 6.30 -20.41
CA ASP A 126 -6.57 7.48 -20.42
C ASP A 126 -5.66 7.51 -19.19
N PRO A 127 -4.36 7.83 -19.36
CA PRO A 127 -3.47 8.07 -18.24
C PRO A 127 -4.13 9.16 -17.38
N PRO A 128 -4.35 8.90 -16.08
CA PRO A 128 -5.06 9.83 -15.23
C PRO A 128 -4.32 11.17 -15.26
N HIS A 129 -5.03 12.28 -15.49
CA HIS A 129 -4.49 13.64 -15.37
C HIS A 129 -3.90 13.94 -13.97
N THR A 130 -4.06 13.04 -13.00
CA THR A 130 -3.43 13.14 -11.70
C THR A 130 -1.98 12.66 -11.79
N PRO A 131 -1.00 13.39 -11.24
CA PRO A 131 0.39 12.97 -11.25
C PRO A 131 0.61 11.75 -10.30
N ARG A 132 0.08 10.56 -10.64
CA ARG A 132 -0.04 9.41 -9.72
C ARG A 132 1.30 8.96 -9.15
N PHE A 133 2.38 9.10 -9.91
CA PHE A 133 3.68 8.54 -9.57
C PHE A 133 4.81 9.59 -9.60
N GLY A 134 4.48 10.90 -9.55
CA GLY A 134 5.50 11.96 -9.74
C GLY A 134 6.54 11.97 -8.65
N CYS A 135 6.06 11.80 -7.42
CA CYS A 135 6.86 11.66 -6.23
C CYS A 135 7.84 10.47 -6.29
N LEU A 136 7.63 9.50 -7.20
CA LEU A 136 8.50 8.33 -7.30
C LEU A 136 9.75 8.57 -8.13
N VAL A 137 9.79 9.60 -8.98
CA VAL A 137 10.99 9.92 -9.80
C VAL A 137 12.19 10.16 -8.88
N ASP A 138 12.02 10.97 -7.84
CA ASP A 138 13.10 11.26 -6.89
C ASP A 138 13.52 10.03 -6.06
N CYS A 139 12.73 8.95 -6.07
CA CYS A 139 12.94 7.76 -5.23
C CYS A 139 13.39 6.51 -5.99
N LEU A 140 12.96 6.34 -7.25
CA LEU A 140 13.07 5.08 -7.99
C LEU A 140 13.81 5.20 -9.33
N ASP A 141 14.21 6.40 -9.75
CA ASP A 141 14.87 6.62 -11.05
C ASP A 141 16.38 6.27 -11.05
N ASP A 142 16.97 5.92 -9.91
CA ASP A 142 18.29 5.27 -9.84
C ASP A 142 18.10 3.75 -9.85
N PRO A 143 18.50 3.00 -10.90
CA PRO A 143 18.40 1.54 -10.93
C PRO A 143 19.26 0.86 -9.83
N ARG A 144 20.20 1.58 -9.22
CA ARG A 144 21.01 1.12 -8.08
C ARG A 144 20.40 1.48 -6.73
N HIS A 145 19.18 2.02 -6.71
CA HIS A 145 18.48 2.30 -5.46
C HIS A 145 18.35 1.01 -4.61
N PRO A 146 18.57 1.06 -3.27
CA PRO A 146 18.54 -0.13 -2.43
C PRO A 146 17.27 -0.98 -2.55
N SER A 147 16.12 -0.34 -2.79
CA SER A 147 14.85 -1.04 -3.01
C SER A 147 14.82 -1.90 -4.28
N TRP A 148 15.53 -1.52 -5.34
CA TRP A 148 15.70 -2.35 -6.54
C TRP A 148 16.71 -3.46 -6.28
N LEU A 149 17.88 -3.11 -5.73
CA LEU A 149 18.94 -4.08 -5.46
C LEU A 149 18.48 -5.22 -4.55
N ALA A 150 17.61 -4.94 -3.58
CA ALA A 150 17.07 -5.93 -2.66
C ALA A 150 16.19 -7.01 -3.35
N LEU A 151 15.65 -6.73 -4.54
CA LEU A 151 14.85 -7.69 -5.30
C LEU A 151 15.71 -8.73 -6.02
N GLY A 152 16.96 -8.38 -6.35
CA GLY A 152 17.85 -9.21 -7.16
C GLY A 152 17.38 -9.36 -8.62
N SER A 153 18.24 -9.94 -9.46
CA SER A 153 17.91 -10.24 -10.86
C SER A 153 17.03 -11.51 -10.96
N PRO A 154 16.07 -11.60 -11.90
CA PRO A 154 15.72 -10.59 -12.90
C PRO A 154 14.74 -9.51 -12.39
N HIS A 155 14.10 -9.71 -11.24
CA HIS A 155 13.03 -8.84 -10.72
C HIS A 155 13.39 -7.35 -10.60
N ALA A 156 14.65 -7.04 -10.28
CA ALA A 156 15.13 -5.65 -10.23
C ALA A 156 15.14 -5.00 -11.62
N GLU A 157 15.57 -5.73 -12.66
CA GLU A 157 15.62 -5.27 -14.05
C GLU A 157 14.20 -5.15 -14.61
N ASP A 158 13.38 -6.18 -14.43
CA ASP A 158 11.98 -6.20 -14.88
C ASP A 158 11.17 -5.07 -14.23
N GLY A 159 11.32 -4.88 -12.90
CA GLY A 159 10.66 -3.82 -12.16
C GLY A 159 11.12 -2.42 -12.56
N PHE A 160 12.41 -2.23 -12.83
CA PHE A 160 12.91 -0.94 -13.31
C PHE A 160 12.39 -0.63 -14.72
N ASN A 161 12.39 -1.60 -15.64
CA ASN A 161 11.84 -1.43 -16.98
C ASN A 161 10.34 -1.07 -16.94
N ALA A 162 9.56 -1.77 -16.10
CA ALA A 162 8.15 -1.44 -15.90
C ALA A 162 7.96 -0.03 -15.30
N TRP A 163 8.84 0.39 -14.37
CA TRP A 163 8.86 1.74 -13.83
C TRP A 163 9.09 2.79 -14.93
N GLU A 164 10.06 2.58 -15.82
CA GLU A 164 10.35 3.51 -16.91
C GLU A 164 9.13 3.73 -17.81
N ILE A 165 8.45 2.65 -18.18
CA ILE A 165 7.23 2.74 -19.01
C ILE A 165 6.14 3.52 -18.27
N LEU A 166 5.87 3.20 -17.00
CA LEU A 166 4.88 3.91 -16.17
C LEU A 166 5.24 5.39 -15.95
N ARG A 167 6.53 5.73 -15.92
CA ARG A 167 7.03 7.10 -15.79
C ARG A 167 6.82 7.86 -17.11
N GLU A 168 7.05 7.23 -18.25
CA GLU A 168 7.00 7.82 -19.60
C GLU A 168 5.60 8.03 -20.15
N THR A 169 4.58 7.27 -19.70
CA THR A 169 3.15 7.46 -20.06
C THR A 169 2.56 8.82 -19.62
N ARG A 170 3.42 9.76 -19.26
CA ARG A 170 3.17 11.05 -18.65
C ARG A 170 3.83 12.22 -19.39
N SER A 171 4.65 11.93 -20.41
CA SER A 171 5.45 12.93 -21.13
C SER A 171 4.91 13.27 -22.51
N ASN A 172 3.80 12.68 -22.95
CA ASN A 172 3.15 13.10 -24.19
C ASN A 172 2.13 14.22 -23.85
N PRO A 173 2.33 15.47 -24.33
CA PRO A 173 1.41 16.58 -24.08
C PRO A 173 0.03 16.38 -24.70
#